data_AF-A0A1L2ZQK8-F1
#
_entry.id   AF-A0A1L2ZQK8-F1
#
_cell.length_a   1.000
_cell.length_b   1.000
_cell.length_c   1.000
_cell.angle_alpha   90.00
_cell.angle_beta   90.00
_cell.angle_gamma   90.00
#
_symmetry.space_group_name_H-M   'P 1'
#
loop_
_entity.id
_entity.type
_entity.pdbx_description
1 polymer ?
#
loop_
_entity_poly.entity_id
_entity_poly.type
_entity_poly.pdbx_seq_one_letter_code
_entity_poly.pdbx_strand_id
1 'polypeptide(L)'
;MGPIMGRYTLLLVIENCILRDAIALTTTLSADYTRRFPETVEVVDTEIYAVGVARPIQERLRVPRALEEPSESGTVQGQVHAIWKNDKWFYPDQCPSPPEDDNGATSWQWTHFDVISSADPESFMFVMDVYVREYEALEAA
;
A
#
# COMPACT_ATOMS: atom_id res chain seq x y z
N MET A 1 16.84 -24.04 -6.81
CA MET A 1 16.29 -23.37 -5.62
C MET A 1 14.80 -23.20 -5.85
N GLY A 2 13.96 -23.33 -4.81
CA GLY A 2 12.50 -23.19 -4.97
C GLY A 2 12.09 -21.72 -5.14
N PRO A 3 10.89 -21.44 -5.66
CA PRO A 3 10.43 -20.06 -5.78
C PRO A 3 10.28 -19.39 -4.39
N ILE A 4 10.64 -18.11 -4.31
CA ILE A 4 10.35 -17.28 -3.13
C ILE A 4 8.90 -16.83 -3.22
N MET A 5 8.12 -17.07 -2.16
CA MET A 5 6.76 -16.55 -2.04
C MET A 5 6.80 -15.18 -1.36
N GLY A 6 6.38 -14.15 -2.08
CA GLY A 6 6.28 -12.77 -1.60
C GLY A 6 4.83 -12.36 -1.36
N ARG A 7 4.64 -11.38 -0.48
CA ARG A 7 3.34 -10.72 -0.27
C ARG A 7 3.51 -9.22 -0.32
N TYR A 8 2.78 -8.58 -1.23
CA TYR A 8 2.74 -7.13 -1.39
C TYR A 8 1.37 -6.62 -0.95
N THR A 9 1.36 -5.75 0.06
CA THR A 9 0.13 -5.13 0.56
C THR A 9 -0.05 -3.74 -0.04
N LEU A 10 -1.23 -3.46 -0.58
CA LEU A 10 -1.62 -2.18 -1.16
C LEU A 10 -2.69 -1.52 -0.27
N LEU A 11 -2.58 -0.22 -0.06
CA LEU A 11 -3.66 0.59 0.52
C LEU A 11 -4.31 1.42 -0.57
N LEU A 12 -5.62 1.28 -0.76
CA LEU A 12 -6.36 2.00 -1.79
C LEU A 12 -7.40 2.89 -1.13
N VAL A 13 -7.28 4.20 -1.32
CA VAL A 13 -8.26 5.18 -0.87
C VAL A 13 -9.11 5.58 -2.06
N ILE A 14 -10.38 5.16 -2.04
CA ILE A 14 -11.33 5.41 -3.12
C ILE A 14 -12.39 6.40 -2.64
N GLU A 15 -12.37 7.58 -3.23
CA GLU A 15 -13.26 8.69 -2.90
C GLU A 15 -14.46 8.75 -3.88
N ASN A 16 -15.53 9.43 -3.49
CA ASN A 16 -16.65 9.82 -4.38
C ASN A 16 -17.36 8.71 -5.16
N CYS A 17 -17.43 7.50 -4.60
CA CYS A 17 -18.15 6.39 -5.24
C CYS A 17 -18.94 5.56 -4.20
N ILE A 18 -19.88 4.75 -4.71
CA ILE A 18 -20.56 3.75 -3.87
C ILE A 18 -19.68 2.51 -3.70
N LEU A 19 -19.90 1.75 -2.62
CA LEU A 19 -19.07 0.58 -2.28
C LEU A 19 -18.89 -0.43 -3.42
N ARG A 20 -19.95 -0.69 -4.21
CA ARG A 20 -19.87 -1.60 -5.36
C ARG A 20 -18.81 -1.16 -6.37
N ASP A 21 -18.83 0.13 -6.73
CA ASP A 21 -17.93 0.70 -7.72
C ASP A 21 -16.51 0.81 -7.14
N ALA A 22 -16.41 1.09 -5.84
CA ALA A 22 -15.15 1.11 -5.11
C ALA A 22 -14.45 -0.26 -5.13
N ILE A 23 -15.21 -1.36 -4.97
CA ILE A 23 -14.69 -2.74 -5.07
C ILE A 23 -14.21 -3.03 -6.50
N ALA A 24 -15.02 -2.67 -7.51
CA ALA A 24 -14.64 -2.90 -8.91
C ALA A 24 -13.38 -2.12 -9.31
N LEU A 25 -13.26 -0.87 -8.86
CA LEU A 25 -12.09 -0.04 -9.07
C LEU A 25 -10.87 -0.62 -8.32
N THR A 26 -11.06 -1.10 -7.10
CA THR A 26 -10.01 -1.76 -6.30
C THR A 26 -9.38 -2.94 -7.05
N THR A 27 -10.20 -3.82 -7.64
CA THR A 27 -9.70 -4.94 -8.47
C THR A 27 -9.00 -4.45 -9.74
N THR A 28 -9.47 -3.35 -10.33
CA THR A 28 -8.84 -2.77 -11.53
C THR A 28 -7.47 -2.17 -11.19
N LEU A 29 -7.36 -1.48 -10.06
CA LEU A 29 -6.13 -0.85 -9.59
C LEU A 29 -5.10 -1.88 -9.15
N SER A 30 -5.50 -2.96 -8.48
CA SER A 30 -4.56 -4.05 -8.16
C SER A 30 -4.01 -4.69 -9.43
N ALA A 31 -4.85 -4.90 -10.45
CA ALA A 31 -4.41 -5.40 -11.75
C ALA A 31 -3.52 -4.42 -12.54
N ASP A 32 -3.69 -3.11 -12.34
CA ASP A 32 -2.79 -2.09 -12.92
C ASP A 32 -1.43 -2.07 -12.21
N TYR A 33 -1.45 -2.18 -10.88
CA TYR A 33 -0.24 -2.27 -10.06
C TYR A 33 0.61 -3.49 -10.46
N THR A 34 0.00 -4.66 -10.55
CA THR A 34 0.71 -5.91 -10.83
C THR A 34 1.31 -5.97 -12.24
N ARG A 35 0.73 -5.25 -13.20
CA ARG A 35 1.29 -5.10 -14.55
C ARG A 35 2.67 -4.44 -14.58
N ARG A 36 3.09 -3.80 -13.48
CA ARG A 36 4.40 -3.13 -13.35
C ARG A 36 5.47 -4.08 -12.82
N PHE A 37 5.10 -5.28 -12.37
CA PHE A 37 6.07 -6.27 -11.94
C PHE A 37 6.95 -6.73 -13.11
N PRO A 38 8.24 -7.02 -12.84
CA PRO A 38 9.11 -7.59 -13.86
C PRO A 38 8.64 -8.98 -14.27
N GLU A 39 9.04 -9.43 -15.46
CA GLU A 39 8.65 -10.75 -16.01
C GLU A 39 9.08 -11.94 -15.12
N THR A 40 10.05 -11.72 -14.22
CA THR A 40 10.51 -12.69 -13.23
C THR A 40 9.56 -12.87 -12.05
N VAL A 41 8.46 -12.11 -11.98
CA VAL A 41 7.48 -12.14 -10.88
C VAL A 41 6.12 -12.57 -11.44
N GLU A 42 5.62 -13.70 -10.94
CA GLU A 42 4.28 -14.19 -11.23
C GLU A 42 3.34 -13.83 -10.08
N VAL A 43 2.19 -13.24 -10.40
CA VAL A 43 1.11 -13.06 -9.43
C VAL A 43 0.33 -14.37 -9.30
N VAL A 44 0.32 -14.93 -8.10
CA VAL A 44 -0.35 -16.19 -7.79
C VAL A 44 -1.79 -15.92 -7.37
N ASP A 45 -2.02 -14.89 -6.56
CA ASP A 45 -3.34 -14.54 -6.05
C ASP A 45 -3.43 -13.06 -5.65
N THR A 46 -4.66 -12.53 -5.56
CA THR A 46 -4.97 -11.20 -5.04
C THR A 46 -6.21 -11.25 -4.18
N GLU A 47 -6.14 -10.71 -2.96
CA GLU A 47 -7.21 -10.77 -1.97
C GLU A 47 -7.47 -9.41 -1.32
N ILE A 48 -8.75 -9.03 -1.20
CA ILE A 48 -9.13 -7.91 -0.33
C ILE A 48 -9.06 -8.39 1.12
N TYR A 49 -7.99 -8.01 1.82
CA TYR A 49 -7.78 -8.35 3.22
C TYR A 49 -8.73 -7.59 4.15
N ALA A 50 -8.94 -6.30 3.90
CA ALA A 50 -9.81 -5.47 4.72
C ALA A 50 -10.47 -4.34 3.92
N VAL A 51 -11.65 -3.92 4.37
CA VAL A 51 -12.36 -2.74 3.87
C VAL A 51 -12.92 -1.94 5.03
N GLY A 52 -12.83 -0.62 4.96
CA GLY A 52 -13.39 0.29 5.96
C GLY A 52 -13.71 1.66 5.37
N VAL A 53 -14.49 2.44 6.13
CA VAL A 53 -14.71 3.86 5.84
C VAL A 53 -13.59 4.67 6.50
N ALA A 54 -13.18 5.78 5.89
CA ALA A 54 -12.07 6.62 6.35
C ALA A 54 -12.30 7.18 7.76
N ARG A 55 -13.49 7.74 8.05
CA ARG A 55 -13.77 8.46 9.30
C ARG A 55 -13.43 7.65 10.58
N PRO A 56 -13.92 6.41 10.80
CA PRO A 56 -13.55 5.64 11.99
C PRO A 56 -12.05 5.31 12.09
N ILE A 57 -11.34 5.22 10.96
CA ILE A 57 -9.90 4.95 10.92
C ILE A 57 -9.15 6.22 11.34
N GLN A 58 -9.54 7.37 10.81
CA GLN A 58 -8.96 8.68 11.14
C GLN A 58 -9.08 9.02 12.63
N GLU A 59 -10.22 8.71 13.26
CA GLU A 59 -10.43 8.93 14.70
C GLU A 59 -9.44 8.16 15.60
N ARG A 60 -8.93 7.03 15.09
CA ARG A 60 -7.97 6.16 15.79
C ARG A 60 -6.54 6.37 15.31
N LEU A 61 -6.34 7.17 14.27
CA LEU A 61 -5.03 7.44 13.71
C LEU A 61 -4.16 8.15 14.75
N ARG A 62 -2.88 7.79 14.75
CA ARG A 62 -1.86 8.37 15.63
C ARG A 62 -0.72 8.84 14.77
N VAL A 63 -0.10 9.94 15.17
CA VAL A 63 1.12 10.45 14.56
C VAL A 63 2.15 9.30 14.54
N PRO A 64 2.79 9.02 13.39
CA PRO A 64 3.73 7.91 13.28
C PRO A 64 4.92 8.11 14.21
N ARG A 65 5.58 7.01 14.58
CA ARG A 65 6.81 6.99 15.39
C ARG A 65 7.79 6.01 14.78
N ALA A 66 9.08 6.13 15.12
CA ALA A 66 10.09 5.15 14.76
C ALA A 66 9.62 3.71 15.04
N LEU A 67 9.81 2.83 14.07
CA LEU A 67 9.59 1.39 14.23
C LEU A 67 10.79 0.75 14.91
N GLU A 68 10.56 -0.30 15.70
CA GLU A 68 11.65 -1.09 16.30
C GLU A 68 12.51 -1.77 15.22
N GLU A 69 11.85 -2.27 14.17
CA GLU A 69 12.48 -2.87 13.00
C GLU A 69 12.03 -2.12 11.73
N PRO A 70 12.75 -1.05 11.34
CA PRO A 70 12.39 -0.28 10.16
C PRO A 70 12.61 -1.11 8.88
N SER A 71 11.67 -0.99 7.96
CA SER A 71 11.73 -1.53 6.60
C SER A 71 11.17 -0.47 5.66
N GLU A 72 11.53 -0.55 4.38
CA GLU A 72 11.11 0.44 3.38
C GLU A 72 9.58 0.55 3.31
N SER A 73 8.87 -0.58 3.28
CA SER A 73 7.41 -0.66 3.28
C SER A 73 6.79 -0.65 4.68
N GLY A 74 7.57 -0.50 5.75
CA GLY A 74 7.10 -0.59 7.12
C GLY A 74 6.24 0.61 7.55
N THR A 75 5.05 0.32 8.06
CA THR A 75 4.17 1.30 8.72
C THR A 75 3.82 0.83 10.13
N VAL A 76 3.20 1.70 10.94
CA VAL A 76 2.68 1.34 12.27
C VAL A 76 1.61 0.23 12.18
N GLN A 77 0.97 0.07 11.03
CA GLN A 77 -0.06 -0.95 10.79
C GLN A 77 0.48 -2.19 10.06
N GLY A 78 1.81 -2.30 9.93
CA GLY A 78 2.47 -3.38 9.19
C GLY A 78 2.99 -2.92 7.82
N GLN A 79 3.31 -3.89 6.96
CA GLN A 79 3.90 -3.62 5.65
C GLN A 79 2.85 -3.06 4.67
N VAL A 80 3.15 -1.93 4.03
CA VAL A 80 2.39 -1.34 2.92
C VAL A 80 3.38 -0.99 1.82
N HIS A 81 3.22 -1.60 0.65
CA HIS A 81 4.18 -1.51 -0.44
C HIS A 81 3.82 -0.42 -1.46
N ALA A 82 2.54 -0.06 -1.54
CA ALA A 82 2.09 1.08 -2.30
C ALA A 82 0.74 1.60 -1.80
N ILE A 83 0.48 2.88 -2.07
CA ILE A 83 -0.76 3.55 -1.72
C ILE A 83 -1.36 4.19 -2.97
N TRP A 84 -2.65 4.00 -3.21
CA TRP A 84 -3.40 4.76 -4.23
C TRP A 84 -4.29 5.80 -3.56
N LYS A 85 -4.16 7.06 -3.99
CA LYS A 85 -5.06 8.17 -3.60
C LYS A 85 -5.03 9.25 -4.69
N ASN A 86 -6.18 9.88 -4.95
CA ASN A 86 -6.31 11.02 -5.88
C ASN A 86 -5.68 10.74 -7.25
N ASP A 87 -6.06 9.60 -7.85
CA ASP A 87 -5.58 9.14 -9.16
C ASP A 87 -4.06 8.96 -9.28
N LYS A 88 -3.38 8.78 -8.14
CA LYS A 88 -1.92 8.66 -8.07
C LYS A 88 -1.48 7.52 -7.16
N TRP A 89 -0.42 6.83 -7.59
CA TRP A 89 0.33 5.89 -6.76
C TRP A 89 1.43 6.60 -5.97
N PHE A 90 1.59 6.18 -4.73
CA PHE A 90 2.69 6.54 -3.84
C PHE A 90 3.48 5.28 -3.49
N TYR A 91 4.79 5.42 -3.40
CA TYR A 91 5.75 4.34 -3.16
C TYR A 91 6.77 4.74 -2.10
N PRO A 92 7.32 3.78 -1.33
CA PRO A 92 8.34 4.05 -0.31
C PRO A 92 9.54 4.86 -0.80
N ASP A 93 10.01 4.59 -2.02
CA ASP A 93 11.18 5.23 -2.65
C ASP A 93 10.90 6.64 -3.20
N GLN A 94 9.63 7.05 -3.25
CA GLN A 94 9.18 8.31 -3.86
C GLN A 94 8.49 9.24 -2.86
N CYS A 95 8.79 9.08 -1.57
CA CYS A 95 8.17 9.87 -0.52
C CYS A 95 8.76 11.28 -0.41
N PRO A 96 7.95 12.30 -0.10
CA PRO A 96 8.47 13.59 0.34
C PRO A 96 9.30 13.43 1.63
N SER A 97 10.18 14.40 1.90
CA SER A 97 10.89 14.46 3.18
C SER A 97 9.90 14.53 4.34
N PRO A 98 10.23 13.91 5.50
CA PRO A 98 9.37 13.98 6.66
C PRO A 98 9.31 15.43 7.20
N PRO A 99 8.28 15.77 7.99
CA PRO A 99 8.21 17.06 8.68
C PRO A 99 9.47 17.32 9.53
N GLU A 100 9.80 18.59 9.76
CA GLU A 100 11.00 19.00 10.52
C GLU A 100 11.00 18.55 12.00
N ASP A 101 9.82 18.23 12.55
CA ASP A 101 9.67 17.69 13.90
C ASP A 101 9.96 16.18 13.89
N ASP A 102 11.25 15.84 13.96
CA ASP A 102 11.74 14.47 13.83
C ASP A 102 11.41 13.63 15.07
N ASN A 103 10.41 12.77 14.93
CA ASN A 103 10.04 11.74 15.90
C ASN A 103 10.58 10.34 15.54
N GLY A 104 11.54 10.29 14.61
CA GLY A 104 12.20 9.09 14.10
C GLY A 104 11.36 8.27 13.13
N ALA A 105 10.16 8.72 12.74
CA ALA A 105 9.37 8.05 11.72
C ALA A 105 9.92 8.29 10.30
N THR A 106 9.87 7.27 9.45
CA THR A 106 10.34 7.40 8.06
C THR A 106 9.40 8.27 7.22
N SER A 107 9.90 8.79 6.10
CA SER A 107 9.09 9.47 5.08
C SER A 107 7.86 8.66 4.64
N TRP A 108 8.01 7.33 4.56
CA TRP A 108 6.91 6.45 4.17
C TRP A 108 5.84 6.36 5.26
N GLN A 109 6.23 6.29 6.53
CA GLN A 109 5.28 6.31 7.65
C GLN A 109 4.48 7.62 7.68
N TRP A 110 5.13 8.75 7.39
CA TRP A 110 4.47 10.05 7.25
C TRP A 110 3.55 10.10 6.04
N THR A 111 4.00 9.62 4.87
CA THR A 111 3.16 9.54 3.67
C THR A 111 1.90 8.72 3.91
N HIS A 112 2.03 7.56 4.57
CA HIS A 112 0.90 6.72 4.95
C HIS A 112 -0.06 7.45 5.90
N PHE A 113 0.47 8.12 6.92
CA PHE A 113 -0.33 8.93 7.85
C PHE A 113 -1.07 10.07 7.13
N ASP A 114 -0.39 10.79 6.25
CA ASP A 114 -0.93 11.93 5.50
C ASP A 114 -2.03 11.48 4.54
N VAL A 115 -1.84 10.36 3.84
CA VAL A 115 -2.87 9.79 2.95
C VAL A 115 -4.14 9.48 3.74
N ILE A 116 -4.03 8.80 4.89
CA ILE A 116 -5.21 8.41 5.68
C ILE A 116 -5.87 9.65 6.30
N SER A 117 -5.08 10.54 6.90
CA SER A 117 -5.59 11.74 7.58
C SER A 117 -6.24 12.76 6.62
N SER A 118 -5.81 12.79 5.36
CA SER A 118 -6.33 13.70 4.33
C SER A 118 -7.37 13.08 3.39
N ALA A 119 -7.78 11.83 3.61
CA ALA A 119 -8.86 11.21 2.84
C ALA A 119 -10.21 11.84 3.17
N ASP A 120 -11.12 11.95 2.19
CA ASP A 120 -12.51 12.33 2.51
C ASP A 120 -13.09 11.35 3.55
N PRO A 121 -13.72 11.82 4.64
CA PRO A 121 -14.22 10.96 5.73
C PRO A 121 -15.18 9.85 5.29
N GLU A 122 -15.87 10.00 4.16
CA GLU A 122 -16.80 9.00 3.61
C GLU A 122 -16.14 8.06 2.58
N SER A 123 -14.84 8.25 2.30
CA SER A 123 -14.09 7.39 1.38
C SER A 123 -13.99 5.95 1.87
N PHE A 124 -13.94 5.03 0.92
CA PHE A 124 -13.63 3.64 1.21
C PHE A 124 -12.12 3.42 1.16
N MET A 125 -11.59 2.78 2.21
CA MET A 125 -10.21 2.34 2.30
C MET A 125 -10.16 0.82 2.17
N PHE A 126 -9.37 0.32 1.23
CA PHE A 126 -9.15 -1.10 1.01
C PHE A 126 -7.70 -1.45 1.31
N VAL A 127 -7.50 -2.58 2.00
CA VAL A 127 -6.22 -3.27 2.08
C VAL A 127 -6.30 -4.47 1.15
N MET A 128 -5.44 -4.48 0.14
CA MET A 128 -5.35 -5.56 -0.86
C MET A 128 -4.00 -6.25 -0.69
N ASP A 129 -4.00 -7.56 -0.48
CA ASP A 129 -2.81 -8.38 -0.51
C ASP A 129 -2.63 -9.01 -1.91
N VAL A 130 -1.42 -8.92 -2.43
CA VAL A 130 -0.98 -9.52 -3.70
C VAL A 130 0.08 -10.54 -3.38
N TYR A 131 -0.22 -11.81 -3.67
CA TYR A 131 0.70 -12.92 -3.44
C TYR A 131 1.45 -13.21 -4.73
N VAL A 132 2.77 -13.24 -4.64
CA VAL A 132 3.64 -13.44 -5.81
C VAL A 132 4.58 -14.61 -5.63
N ARG A 133 5.06 -15.08 -6.76
CA ARG A 133 6.13 -16.05 -6.90
C ARG A 133 7.25 -15.43 -7.71
N GLU A 134 8.44 -15.41 -7.15
CA GLU A 134 9.62 -14.90 -7.85
C GLU A 134 10.45 -16.04 -8.44
N TYR A 135 10.90 -15.84 -9.68
CA TYR A 135 11.79 -16.72 -10.40
C TYR A 135 13.17 -16.05 -10.51
N GLU A 136 14.23 -16.83 -10.35
CA GLU A 136 15.57 -16.35 -10.72
C GLU A 136 15.58 -16.09 -12.22
N ALA A 137 16.06 -14.90 -12.62
CA ALA A 137 16.33 -14.64 -14.03
C ALA A 137 17.33 -15.70 -14.51
N LEU A 138 16.96 -16.46 -15.54
CA LEU A 138 17.93 -17.30 -16.24
C LEU A 138 19.02 -16.35 -16.77
N GLU A 139 20.20 -16.36 -16.14
CA GLU A 139 21.37 -15.73 -16.73
C GLU A 139 21.58 -16.40 -18.09
N ALA A 140 21.32 -15.65 -19.16
CA ALA A 140 21.57 -16.11 -20.52
C ALA A 140 23.08 -16.32 -20.66
N ALA A 141 23.49 -17.59 -20.66
CA ALA A 141 24.85 -18.04 -20.93
C ALA A 141 25.26 -17.77 -22.39
#